data_AF-A0A7K0P676-F1
#
_entry.id   AF-A0A7K0P676-F1
#
_cell.length_a   1.000
_cell.length_b   1.000
_cell.length_c   1.000
_cell.angle_alpha   90.00
_cell.angle_beta   90.00
_cell.angle_gamma   90.00
#
_symmetry.space_group_name_H-M   'P 1'
#
loop_
_entity.id
_entity.type
_entity.pdbx_description
1 polymer ?
#
loop_
_entity_poly.entity_id
_entity_poly.type
_entity_poly.pdbx_seq_one_letter_code
_entity_poly.pdbx_strand_id
1 'polypeptide(L)' 'MKKVLDAVLSGASEEEFAHLDLPATYRAITVHKSDETMFEGMATADKDPRQSLHLDEVPLPELAPG' A
#
# COMPACT_ATOMS: atom_id res chain seq x y z
N MET A 1 -3.40 -12.20 -3.04
CA MET A 1 -4.19 -11.29 -2.19
C MET A 1 -5.59 -11.78 -1.84
N LYS A 2 -6.41 -12.28 -2.80
CA LYS A 2 -7.77 -12.81 -2.48
C LYS A 2 -7.78 -13.86 -1.36
N LYS A 3 -6.85 -14.82 -1.38
CA LYS A 3 -6.73 -15.87 -0.34
C LYS A 3 -6.64 -15.34 1.09
N VAL A 4 -5.88 -14.26 1.31
CA VAL A 4 -5.74 -13.65 2.65
C VAL A 4 -7.04 -12.97 3.07
N LEU A 5 -7.73 -12.28 2.16
CA LEU A 5 -9.04 -11.70 2.44
C LEU A 5 -10.07 -12.78 2.80
N ASP A 6 -10.11 -13.86 2.01
CA ASP A 6 -11.05 -14.96 2.23
C ASP A 6 -10.82 -15.62 3.60
N ALA A 7 -9.57 -15.85 3.99
CA ALA A 7 -9.20 -16.40 5.29
C ALA A 7 -9.63 -15.49 6.46
N VAL A 8 -9.50 -14.16 6.31
CA VAL A 8 -9.99 -13.20 7.31
C VAL A 8 -11.51 -13.27 7.44
N LEU A 9 -12.23 -13.30 6.32
CA LEU A 9 -13.69 -13.32 6.32
C LEU A 9 -14.27 -14.65 6.84
N SER A 10 -13.55 -15.76 6.68
CA SER A 10 -13.95 -17.07 7.21
C SER A 10 -13.58 -17.29 8.68
N GLY A 11 -12.83 -16.37 9.29
CA GLY A 11 -12.34 -16.53 10.67
C GLY A 11 -11.31 -17.64 10.81
N ALA A 12 -10.40 -17.77 9.83
CA ALA A 12 -9.33 -18.76 9.84
C ALA A 12 -8.45 -18.65 11.10
N SER A 13 -7.94 -19.79 11.55
CA SER A 13 -7.02 -19.93 12.69
C SER A 13 -5.61 -19.40 12.39
N GLU A 14 -4.82 -19.19 13.43
CA GLU A 14 -3.42 -18.75 13.32
C GLU A 14 -2.57 -19.71 12.47
N GLU A 15 -2.79 -21.02 12.62
CA GLU A 15 -2.12 -22.05 11.84
C GLU A 15 -2.43 -21.91 10.35
N GLU A 16 -3.69 -21.68 9.99
CA GLU A 16 -4.10 -21.48 8.60
C GLU A 16 -3.44 -20.25 7.98
N PHE A 17 -3.35 -19.14 8.72
CA PHE A 17 -2.64 -17.94 8.25
C PHE A 17 -1.14 -18.16 8.06
N ALA A 18 -0.50 -18.94 8.94
CA ALA A 18 0.93 -19.24 8.83
C ALA A 18 1.30 -20.04 7.57
N HIS A 19 0.35 -20.78 6.99
CA HIS A 19 0.54 -21.55 5.76
C HIS A 19 0.18 -20.76 4.48
N LEU A 20 -0.29 -19.51 4.58
CA LEU A 20 -0.60 -18.71 3.41
C LEU A 20 0.65 -18.10 2.78
N ASP A 21 0.75 -18.24 1.46
CA ASP A 21 1.79 -17.56 0.69
C ASP A 21 1.59 -16.04 0.74
N LEU A 22 2.67 -15.32 1.04
CA LEU A 22 2.70 -13.86 0.97
C LEU A 22 2.69 -13.41 -0.50
N PRO A 23 1.89 -12.39 -0.85
CA PRO A 23 1.90 -11.84 -2.19
C PRO A 23 3.20 -11.06 -2.45
N ALA A 24 3.73 -11.15 -3.68
CA ALA A 24 4.94 -10.41 -4.06
C ALA A 24 4.72 -8.88 -4.11
N THR A 25 3.49 -8.44 -4.39
CA THR A 25 3.08 -7.04 -4.43
C THR A 25 1.74 -6.84 -3.73
N TYR A 26 1.48 -5.60 -3.27
CA TYR A 26 0.19 -5.19 -2.75
C TYR A 26 -0.17 -3.79 -3.25
N ARG A 27 -1.47 -3.51 -3.33
CA ARG A 27 -1.97 -2.19 -3.71
C ARG A 27 -1.81 -1.20 -2.56
N ALA A 28 -1.21 -0.05 -2.83
CA ALA A 28 -0.98 1.02 -1.87
C ALA A 28 -1.24 2.39 -2.48
N ILE A 29 -1.55 3.37 -1.62
CA ILE A 29 -1.50 4.78 -2.01
C ILE A 29 -0.09 5.30 -1.76
N THR A 30 0.55 5.84 -2.80
CA THR A 30 1.94 6.29 -2.77
C THR A 30 2.05 7.75 -3.16
N VAL A 31 3.20 8.35 -2.84
CA VAL A 31 3.68 9.59 -3.43
C VAL A 31 4.98 9.28 -4.16
N HIS A 32 5.21 9.93 -5.30
CA HIS A 32 6.39 9.68 -6.13
C HIS A 32 7.44 10.75 -5.91
N LYS A 33 8.71 10.35 -5.92
CA LYS A 33 9.83 11.29 -5.79
C LYS A 33 9.87 12.31 -6.94
N SER A 34 9.41 11.93 -8.13
CA SER A 34 9.30 12.83 -9.29
C SER A 34 8.37 14.02 -9.06
N ASP A 35 7.43 13.89 -8.13
CA ASP A 35 6.35 14.85 -7.94
C ASP A 35 6.65 15.81 -6.79
N GLU A 36 7.85 15.74 -6.19
CA GLU A 36 8.17 16.46 -4.96
C GLU A 36 8.04 17.99 -5.08
N THR A 37 8.29 18.53 -6.28
CA THR A 37 8.20 19.97 -6.58
C THR A 37 6.91 20.37 -7.29
N MET A 38 5.95 19.45 -7.47
CA MET A 38 4.78 19.67 -8.33
C MET A 38 3.87 20.84 -7.89
N PHE A 39 3.94 21.24 -6.62
CA PHE A 39 3.15 22.32 -6.04
C PHE A 39 3.98 23.55 -5.64
N GLU A 40 5.21 23.69 -6.15
CA GLU A 40 6.03 24.87 -5.91
C GLU A 40 5.35 26.14 -6.44
N GLY A 41 5.40 27.22 -5.67
CA GLY A 41 4.78 28.51 -6.02
C GLY A 41 3.26 28.58 -5.87
N MET A 42 2.58 27.48 -5.53
CA MET A 42 1.14 27.47 -5.26
C MET A 42 0.82 27.83 -3.81
N ALA A 43 -0.30 28.55 -3.59
CA ALA A 43 -0.83 28.74 -2.24
C ALA A 43 -1.30 27.41 -1.67
N THR A 44 -1.16 27.22 -0.35
CA THR A 44 -1.48 25.94 0.32
C THR A 44 -2.92 25.48 0.07
N ALA A 45 -3.87 26.39 -0.02
CA ALA A 45 -5.28 26.07 -0.27
C ALA A 45 -5.54 25.47 -1.67
N ASP A 46 -4.66 25.76 -2.63
CA ASP A 46 -4.80 25.32 -4.02
C ASP A 46 -4.09 23.98 -4.29
N LYS A 47 -3.30 23.48 -3.31
CA LYS A 47 -2.61 22.19 -3.42
C LYS A 47 -3.63 21.07 -3.25
N ASP A 48 -3.99 20.43 -4.36
CA ASP A 48 -4.97 19.34 -4.38
C ASP A 48 -4.28 17.97 -4.19
N PRO A 49 -4.48 17.27 -3.06
CA PRO A 49 -3.85 15.97 -2.81
C PRO A 49 -4.18 14.91 -3.86
N ARG A 50 -5.32 15.03 -4.56
CA ARG A 50 -5.72 14.07 -5.60
C ARG A 50 -4.78 14.07 -6.80
N GLN A 51 -3.98 15.13 -6.97
CA GLN A 51 -2.99 15.22 -8.03
C GLN A 51 -1.68 14.51 -7.68
N SER A 52 -1.36 14.34 -6.39
CA SER A 52 -0.10 13.75 -5.91
C SER A 52 -0.22 12.31 -5.40
N LEU A 53 -1.45 11.84 -5.13
CA LEU A 53 -1.70 10.50 -4.60
C LEU A 53 -1.91 9.52 -5.75
N HIS A 54 -1.08 8.48 -5.79
CA HIS A 54 -1.15 7.43 -6.81
C HIS A 54 -1.62 6.12 -6.19
N LEU A 55 -2.37 5.32 -6.95
CA LEU A 55 -2.72 3.95 -6.57
C LEU A 55 -1.81 2.99 -7.35
N ASP A 56 -0.83 2.42 -6.66
CA ASP A 56 0.18 1.56 -7.27
C ASP A 56 0.19 0.14 -6.67
N GLU A 57 0.77 -0.81 -7.41
CA GLU A 57 1.20 -2.08 -6.85
C GLU A 57 2.68 -1.99 -6.45
N VAL A 58 2.94 -2.06 -5.15
CA VAL A 58 4.29 -1.95 -4.56
C VAL A 58 4.77 -3.32 -4.09
N PRO A 59 6.08 -3.61 -4.15
CA PRO A 59 6.63 -4.88 -3.68
C PRO A 59 6.45 -5.02 -2.17
N LEU A 60 6.25 -6.25 -1.71
CA LEU A 60 6.25 -6.56 -0.28
C LEU A 60 7.68 -6.35 0.27
N PRO A 61 7.87 -5.48 1.28
CA PRO A 61 9.18 -5.28 1.88
C PRO A 61 9.59 -6.47 2.74
N GLU A 62 10.89 -6.57 3.01
CA GLU A 62 11.42 -7.53 3.98
C GLU A 62 10.99 -7.17 5.40
N LEU A 63 10.63 -8.19 6.18
CA LEU A 63 10.22 -8.01 7.58
C LEU A 63 11.46 -7.82 8.47
N ALA A 64 11.59 -6.64 9.07
CA ALA A 64 12.65 -6.36 10.04
C ALA A 64 12.38 -7.02 11.40
N PRO A 65 13.41 -7.21 12.25
CA PRO A 65 13.22 -7.56 13.67
C PRO A 65 12.37 -6.51 14.38
N GLY A 66 11.48 -6.98 15.27
CA GLY A 66 10.53 -6.15 16.03
C GLY A 66 11.17 -5.20 17.02
#